data_AF-A0A8B6GXZ6-F1
#
_entry.id   AF-A0A8B6GXZ6-F1
#
_cell.length_a   1.000
_cell.length_b   1.000
_cell.length_c   1.000
_cell.angle_alpha   90.00
_cell.angle_beta   90.00
_cell.angle_gamma   90.00
#
_symmetry.space_group_name_H-M   'P 1'
#
loop_
_entity.id
_entity.type
_entity.pdbx_description
1 polymer ?
#
loop_
_entity_poly.entity_id
_entity_poly.type
_entity_poly.pdbx_seq_one_letter_code
_entity_poly.pdbx_strand_id
1 'polypeptide(L)'
;MDLLSETFLRIRDLQQKCNTNIRKYKPPLDGNLYCNATSDTLGGCWNITRAGQSAKIPCPELMKTSSYGSAYLNCTEHGTWNTINGSIRGDYTHCQFWVNRCNA
;
A
#
# COMPACT_ATOMS: atom_id res chain seq x y z
N MET A 1 -3.41 25.36 6.55
CA MET A 1 -3.89 24.26 5.69
C MET A 1 -4.68 23.31 6.57
N ASP A 2 -5.81 22.80 6.10
CA ASP A 2 -6.63 21.86 6.86
C ASP A 2 -6.04 20.44 6.87
N LEU A 3 -6.45 19.61 7.82
CA LEU A 3 -5.90 18.26 8.01
C LEU A 3 -6.10 17.35 6.78
N LEU A 4 -7.15 17.60 6.01
CA LEU A 4 -7.45 16.89 4.76
C LEU A 4 -6.42 17.22 3.68
N SER A 5 -6.10 18.50 3.46
CA SER A 5 -5.07 18.89 2.47
C SER A 5 -3.68 18.35 2.83
N GLU A 6 -3.29 18.37 4.11
CA GLU A 6 -2.02 17.78 4.56
C GLU A 6 -1.97 16.26 4.27
N THR A 7 -3.05 15.54 4.54
CA THR A 7 -3.13 14.09 4.31
C THR A 7 -3.06 13.75 2.81
N PHE A 8 -3.75 14.52 1.96
CA PHE A 8 -3.68 14.33 0.50
C PHE A 8 -2.28 14.56 -0.06
N LEU A 9 -1.58 15.61 0.40
CA LEU A 9 -0.20 15.87 -0.01
C LEU A 9 0.72 14.72 0.43
N ARG A 10 0.54 14.20 1.64
CA ARG A 10 1.32 13.07 2.14
C ARG A 10 1.11 11.80 1.32
N ILE A 11 -0.14 11.47 0.99
CA ILE A 11 -0.46 10.31 0.14
C ILE A 11 0.20 10.47 -1.23
N ARG A 12 0.11 11.66 -1.83
CA ARG A 12 0.75 11.95 -3.13
C ARG A 12 2.27 11.75 -3.08
N ASP A 13 2.93 12.26 -2.04
CA ASP A 13 4.38 12.10 -1.86
C ASP A 13 4.78 10.63 -1.72
N LEU A 14 4.01 9.84 -0.95
CA LEU A 14 4.23 8.41 -0.80
C LEU A 14 4.08 7.68 -2.14
N GLN A 15 3.04 7.99 -2.91
CA GLN A 15 2.82 7.44 -4.24
C GLN A 15 3.96 7.81 -5.20
N GLN A 16 4.39 9.07 -5.23
CA GLN A 16 5.49 9.52 -6.09
C GLN A 16 6.81 8.84 -5.73
N LYS A 17 7.11 8.71 -4.43
CA LYS A 17 8.29 8.00 -3.95
C LYS A 17 8.24 6.52 -4.36
N CYS A 18 7.10 5.87 -4.20
CA CYS A 18 6.92 4.49 -4.64
C CYS A 18 7.13 4.33 -6.15
N ASN A 19 6.40 5.12 -6.95
CA ASN A 19 6.41 5.04 -8.41
C ASN A 19 7.80 5.29 -9.01
N THR A 20 8.63 6.11 -8.36
CA THR A 20 10.03 6.31 -8.77
C THR A 20 10.88 5.06 -8.52
N ASN A 21 10.64 4.36 -7.42
CA ASN A 21 11.42 3.19 -7.02
C ASN A 21 11.02 1.93 -7.79
N ILE A 22 9.72 1.69 -7.95
CA ILE A 22 9.21 0.41 -8.49
C ILE A 22 9.49 0.19 -9.97
N ARG A 23 9.74 1.27 -10.73
CA ARG A 23 10.11 1.20 -12.16
C ARG A 23 11.33 0.34 -12.43
N LYS A 24 12.18 0.11 -11.42
CA LYS A 24 13.41 -0.69 -11.54
C LYS A 24 13.17 -2.18 -11.34
N TYR A 25 12.05 -2.57 -10.72
CA TYR A 25 11.78 -3.96 -10.40
C TYR A 25 11.08 -4.65 -11.56
N LYS A 26 11.63 -5.79 -11.97
CA LYS A 26 11.03 -6.70 -12.95
C LYS A 26 10.73 -8.04 -12.30
N PRO A 27 9.62 -8.71 -12.68
CA PRO A 27 9.35 -10.05 -12.17
C PRO A 27 10.45 -11.03 -12.57
N PRO A 28 10.69 -12.08 -11.76
CA PRO A 28 11.55 -13.20 -12.15
C PRO A 28 11.09 -13.85 -13.46
N LEU A 29 12.05 -14.34 -14.26
CA LEU A 29 11.79 -15.06 -15.52
C LEU A 29 11.81 -16.58 -15.29
N ASP A 30 11.04 -17.05 -14.32
CA ASP A 30 11.02 -18.45 -13.86
C ASP A 30 9.76 -19.22 -14.30
N GLY A 31 8.92 -18.61 -15.13
CA GLY A 31 7.68 -19.20 -15.63
C GLY A 31 6.49 -19.09 -14.66
N ASN A 32 6.66 -18.47 -13.49
CA ASN A 32 5.56 -18.20 -12.57
C ASN A 32 4.82 -16.90 -12.92
N LEU A 33 3.56 -16.80 -12.48
CA LEU A 33 2.78 -15.56 -12.53
C LEU A 33 3.09 -14.67 -11.32
N TYR A 34 3.11 -13.37 -11.56
CA TYR A 34 3.38 -12.36 -10.54
C TYR A 34 2.48 -11.15 -10.73
N CYS A 35 2.11 -10.52 -9.62
CA CYS A 35 1.63 -9.15 -9.65
C CYS A 35 2.82 -8.19 -9.66
N ASN A 36 2.79 -7.21 -10.57
CA ASN A 36 3.83 -6.18 -10.67
C ASN A 36 3.88 -5.31 -9.42
N ALA A 37 5.05 -4.75 -9.09
CA ALA A 37 5.12 -3.75 -8.05
C ALA A 37 4.20 -2.55 -8.37
N THR A 38 3.52 -2.02 -7.38
CA THR A 38 2.51 -0.95 -7.56
C THR A 38 2.41 -0.07 -6.32
N SER A 39 1.87 1.13 -6.49
CA SER A 39 1.36 1.94 -5.38
C SER A 39 -0.16 1.81 -5.30
N ASP A 40 -0.73 1.83 -4.09
CA ASP A 40 -2.18 1.90 -3.90
C ASP A 40 -2.68 3.34 -3.65
N THR A 41 -4.00 3.45 -3.50
CA THR A 41 -4.72 4.72 -3.26
C THR A 41 -4.39 5.41 -1.93
N LEU A 42 -3.83 4.72 -0.94
CA LEU A 42 -3.39 5.29 0.33
C LEU A 42 -1.87 5.53 0.37
N GLY A 43 -1.16 5.29 -0.73
CA GLY A 43 0.29 5.47 -0.81
C GLY A 43 1.10 4.28 -0.27
N GLY A 44 0.46 3.13 -0.05
CA GLY A 44 1.16 1.88 0.20
C GLY A 44 1.96 1.45 -1.02
N CYS A 45 3.23 1.09 -0.82
CA CYS A 45 4.12 0.65 -1.89
C CYS A 45 4.31 -0.86 -1.83
N TRP A 46 3.79 -1.56 -2.82
CA TRP A 46 3.71 -3.02 -2.86
C TRP A 46 4.75 -3.58 -3.82
N ASN A 47 5.55 -4.53 -3.33
CA ASN A 47 6.56 -5.20 -4.13
C ASN A 47 5.94 -6.24 -5.07
N ILE A 48 6.74 -6.68 -6.05
CA ILE A 48 6.40 -7.82 -6.89
C ILE A 48 6.08 -9.02 -6.01
N THR A 49 4.94 -9.65 -6.24
CA THR A 49 4.45 -10.75 -5.42
C THR A 49 3.97 -11.87 -6.30
N ARG A 50 4.32 -13.11 -5.95
CA ARG A 50 3.92 -14.30 -6.71
C ARG A 50 2.41 -14.47 -6.67
N ALA A 51 1.82 -14.92 -7.77
CA ALA A 51 0.41 -15.23 -7.84
C ALA A 51 -0.01 -16.21 -6.72
N GLY A 52 -1.17 -15.94 -6.12
CA GLY A 52 -1.70 -16.68 -4.97
C GLY A 52 -1.07 -16.32 -3.61
N GLN A 53 -0.18 -15.32 -3.56
CA GLN A 53 0.42 -14.83 -2.30
C GLN A 53 -0.06 -13.42 -1.93
N SER A 54 0.12 -13.06 -0.66
CA SER A 54 -0.14 -11.72 -0.15
C SER A 54 1.15 -10.95 0.10
N ALA A 55 1.24 -9.74 -0.44
CA ALA A 55 2.24 -8.76 -0.06
C ALA A 55 1.93 -8.22 1.34
N LYS A 56 2.97 -7.88 2.11
CA LYS A 56 2.85 -7.33 3.46
C LYS A 56 3.73 -6.10 3.59
N ILE A 57 3.19 -5.00 4.10
CA ILE A 57 3.93 -3.78 4.43
C ILE A 57 3.59 -3.32 5.85
N PRO A 58 4.49 -2.56 6.52
CA PRO A 58 4.11 -1.84 7.72
C PRO A 58 2.98 -0.84 7.40
N CYS A 59 2.14 -0.55 8.38
CA CYS A 59 1.11 0.46 8.24
C CYS A 59 1.74 1.83 7.92
N PRO A 60 1.20 2.60 6.97
CA PRO A 60 1.72 3.90 6.60
C PRO A 60 1.42 4.94 7.68
N GLU A 61 2.33 5.88 7.89
CA GLU A 61 2.11 7.04 8.76
C GLU A 61 1.39 8.15 7.98
N LEU A 62 0.07 8.02 7.86
CA LEU A 62 -0.75 8.94 7.05
C LEU A 62 -1.06 10.27 7.75
N MET A 63 -1.06 10.31 9.09
CA MET A 63 -1.51 11.48 9.86
C MET A 63 -0.59 11.84 11.03
N LYS A 64 0.74 11.92 10.82
CA LYS A 64 1.74 12.26 11.88
C LYS A 64 1.57 11.45 13.19
N THR A 65 0.92 10.30 13.10
CA THR A 65 0.52 9.44 14.20
C THR A 65 1.22 8.11 14.00
N SER A 66 1.71 7.54 15.09
CA SER A 66 2.30 6.21 15.05
C SER A 66 1.23 5.21 14.61
N SER A 67 1.57 4.41 13.60
CA SER A 67 0.74 3.33 13.14
C SER A 67 1.41 2.00 13.46
N TYR A 68 0.61 1.07 13.96
CA TYR A 68 1.06 -0.28 14.33
C TYR A 68 0.28 -1.32 13.53
N GLY A 69 0.91 -2.48 13.34
CA GLY A 69 0.34 -3.58 12.59
C GLY A 69 0.94 -3.69 11.18
N SER A 70 0.20 -4.33 10.30
CA SER A 70 0.62 -4.51 8.90
C SER A 70 -0.57 -4.44 7.98
N ALA A 71 -0.33 -3.92 6.78
CA ALA A 71 -1.29 -3.95 5.71
C ALA A 71 -0.94 -5.07 4.73
N TYR A 72 -1.96 -5.61 4.07
CA TYR A 72 -1.81 -6.73 3.15
C TYR A 72 -2.41 -6.41 1.79
N LEU A 73 -1.81 -6.89 0.71
CA LEU A 73 -2.40 -6.82 -0.62
C LEU A 73 -2.29 -8.18 -1.29
N ASN A 74 -3.44 -8.74 -1.65
CA ASN A 74 -3.51 -10.08 -2.21
C ASN A 74 -3.26 -10.06 -3.72
N CYS A 75 -2.32 -10.88 -4.17
CA CYS A 75 -2.09 -11.19 -5.57
C CYS A 75 -2.91 -12.43 -5.93
N THR A 76 -3.85 -12.30 -6.87
CA THR A 76 -4.68 -13.43 -7.31
C THR A 76 -3.83 -14.52 -7.96
N GLU A 77 -4.40 -15.72 -8.10
CA GLU A 77 -3.76 -16.83 -8.83
C GLU A 77 -3.51 -16.51 -10.32
N HIS A 78 -4.16 -15.48 -10.86
CA HIS A 78 -3.99 -15.02 -12.23
C HIS A 78 -2.94 -13.91 -12.39
N GLY A 79 -2.19 -13.56 -11.33
CA GLY A 79 -1.17 -12.52 -11.38
C GLY A 79 -1.73 -11.10 -11.43
N THR A 80 -2.93 -10.88 -10.89
CA THR A 80 -3.56 -9.57 -10.80
C THR A 80 -3.76 -9.14 -9.36
N TRP A 81 -3.59 -7.84 -9.07
CA TRP A 81 -3.88 -7.32 -7.74
C TRP A 81 -5.38 -7.27 -7.49
N ASN A 82 -5.78 -7.59 -6.25
CA ASN A 82 -7.16 -7.33 -5.83
C ASN A 82 -7.48 -5.83 -5.90
N THR A 83 -8.68 -5.54 -6.41
CA THR A 83 -9.19 -4.17 -6.52
C THR A 83 -10.47 -4.01 -5.71
N ILE A 84 -10.69 -2.79 -5.21
CA ILE A 84 -11.92 -2.36 -4.56
C ILE A 84 -12.47 -1.23 -5.43
N ASN A 85 -13.66 -1.43 -6.00
CA ASN A 85 -14.30 -0.49 -6.95
C ASN A 85 -13.37 -0.10 -8.12
N GLY A 86 -12.62 -1.06 -8.67
CA GLY A 86 -11.70 -0.84 -9.79
C GLY A 86 -10.36 -0.19 -9.43
N SER A 87 -10.12 0.13 -8.15
CA SER A 87 -8.84 0.68 -7.68
C SER A 87 -8.06 -0.34 -6.86
N ILE A 88 -6.75 -0.44 -7.08
CA ILE A 88 -5.86 -1.24 -6.22
C ILE A 88 -5.86 -0.60 -4.82
N ARG A 89 -6.20 -1.40 -3.81
CA ARG A 89 -6.26 -0.96 -2.41
C ARG A 89 -5.89 -2.12 -1.51
N GLY A 90 -4.85 -1.93 -0.69
CA GLY A 90 -4.51 -2.88 0.36
C GLY A 90 -5.59 -2.99 1.43
N ASP A 91 -5.58 -4.10 2.14
CA ASP A 91 -6.29 -4.30 3.38
C ASP A 91 -5.49 -3.67 4.53
N TYR A 92 -6.04 -2.60 5.09
CA TYR A 92 -5.49 -1.86 6.23
C TYR A 92 -6.33 -2.07 7.50
N THR A 93 -7.23 -3.05 7.54
CA THR A 93 -8.09 -3.32 8.72
C THR A 93 -7.28 -3.71 9.96
N HIS A 94 -6.08 -4.26 9.77
CA HIS A 94 -5.13 -4.59 10.83
C HIS A 94 -4.25 -3.40 11.26
N CYS A 95 -4.42 -2.21 10.67
CA CYS A 95 -3.70 -1.02 11.06
C CYS A 95 -4.40 -0.29 12.20
N GLN A 96 -3.65 -0.03 13.26
CA GLN A 96 -4.09 0.79 14.38
C GLN A 96 -3.50 2.18 14.23
N PHE A 97 -4.36 3.16 13.96
CA PHE A 97 -3.99 4.57 13.95
C PHE A 97 -4.32 5.15 15.31
N TRP A 98 -3.29 5.45 16.11
CA TRP A 98 -3.48 6.22 17.33
C TRP A 98 -3.74 7.66 16.94
N VAL A 99 -4.99 8.01 16.65
CA VAL A 99 -5.42 9.38 16.90
C VAL A 99 -5.24 9.57 18.40
N ASN A 100 -4.42 10.54 18.80
CA ASN A 100 -4.42 11.04 20.18
C ASN A 100 -5.83 11.59 20.46
N ARG A 101 -6.80 10.72 20.75
CA ARG A 101 -7.95 11.06 21.56
C ARG A 101 -7.42 11.12 22.98
N CYS A 102 -6.73 12.21 23.29
CA CYS A 102 -6.80 12.73 24.64
C CYS A 102 -8.29 12.97 24.88
N ASN A 103 -8.95 12.01 25.53
CA ASN A 103 -10.33 12.12 25.96
C ASN A 103 -10.39 13.17 27.07
N ALA A 104 -11.46 13.98 27.00
CA ALA A 104 -12.08 14.77 28.07
C ALA A 104 -11.28 15.95 28.64
#